data_AF-A0A843HRL2-F1
#
_entry.id   AF-A0A843HRL2-F1
#
_cell.length_a   1.000
_cell.length_b   1.000
_cell.length_c   1.000
_cell.angle_alpha   90.00
_cell.angle_beta   90.00
_cell.angle_gamma   90.00
#
_symmetry.space_group_name_H-M   'P 1'
#
loop_
_entity.id
_entity.type
_entity.pdbx_description
1 polymer ?
#
loop_
_entity_poly.entity_id
_entity_poly.type
_entity_poly.pdbx_seq_one_letter_code
_entity_poly.pdbx_strand_id
1 'polypeptide(L)'
;MDKFTRMIMGARRADIDSIRELKNYIYEESGVANKALRSLERAGITEYAYGHAYTFLQTEYQSIKFPQAVAKRPVEDLIKQALVLHKFLKSPTRYVKGARAARAAQIEGIKMLNELGYTISTDSDRLRRVSRLLGNDGLKFTGTIRYELMEAIDSTYDSQLTDQEVQLMIDRYASGEITYDRLIEDMRNA
;
A
#
# COMPACT_ATOMS: atom_id res chain seq x y z
N MET A 1 13.15 -18.39 22.29
CA MET A 1 11.85 -18.01 21.69
C MET A 1 11.36 -16.76 22.40
N ASP A 2 11.10 -15.66 21.68
CA ASP A 2 10.69 -14.40 22.30
C ASP A 2 9.24 -14.45 22.83
N LYS A 3 8.88 -13.47 23.67
CA LYS A 3 7.56 -13.38 24.32
C LYS A 3 6.40 -13.34 23.31
N PHE A 4 6.55 -12.58 22.23
CA PHE A 4 5.50 -12.43 21.21
C PHE A 4 5.27 -13.74 20.46
N THR A 5 6.34 -14.43 20.07
CA THR A 5 6.25 -15.74 19.41
C THR A 5 5.58 -16.78 20.31
N ARG A 6 5.92 -16.84 21.61
CA ARG A 6 5.26 -17.75 22.56
C ARG A 6 3.76 -17.48 22.67
N MET A 7 3.37 -16.21 22.82
CA MET A 7 1.98 -15.77 22.89
C MET A 7 1.17 -16.17 21.66
N ILE A 8 1.73 -15.98 20.45
CA ILE A 8 1.07 -16.39 19.19
C ILE A 8 0.91 -17.91 19.11
N MET A 9 1.93 -18.67 19.47
CA MET A 9 1.87 -20.14 19.45
C MET A 9 0.86 -20.69 20.45
N GLY A 10 0.81 -20.12 21.66
CA GLY A 10 -0.18 -20.50 22.66
C GLY A 10 -1.60 -20.17 22.23
N ALA A 11 -1.83 -18.97 21.66
CA ALA A 11 -3.13 -18.59 21.14
C ALA A 11 -3.62 -19.52 20.02
N ARG A 12 -2.72 -19.96 19.11
CA ARG A 12 -3.04 -20.97 18.08
C ARG A 12 -3.49 -22.32 18.65
N ARG A 13 -3.05 -22.64 19.87
CA ARG A 13 -3.43 -23.86 20.60
C ARG A 13 -4.67 -23.65 21.48
N ALA A 14 -5.36 -22.52 21.33
CA ALA A 14 -6.49 -22.11 22.15
C ALA A 14 -6.17 -21.99 23.66
N ASP A 15 -4.91 -21.70 24.01
CA ASP A 15 -4.52 -21.47 25.39
C ASP A 15 -5.11 -20.15 25.92
N ILE A 16 -5.88 -20.23 27.00
CA ILE A 16 -6.69 -19.11 27.53
C ILE A 16 -5.79 -17.95 27.97
N ASP A 17 -4.67 -18.24 28.63
CA ASP A 17 -3.75 -17.22 29.11
C ASP A 17 -3.03 -16.53 27.94
N SER A 18 -2.60 -17.29 26.94
CA SER A 18 -2.01 -16.73 25.72
C SER A 18 -3.00 -15.88 24.91
N ILE A 19 -4.28 -16.26 24.86
CA ILE A 19 -5.34 -15.43 24.24
C ILE A 19 -5.54 -14.15 25.03
N ARG A 20 -5.51 -14.21 26.37
CA ARG A 20 -5.61 -13.02 27.24
C ARG A 20 -4.42 -12.08 27.00
N GLU A 21 -3.21 -12.62 26.97
CA GLU A 21 -2.00 -11.86 26.65
C GLU A 21 -2.08 -11.22 25.26
N LEU A 22 -2.58 -11.95 24.26
CA LEU A 22 -2.76 -11.46 22.89
C LEU A 22 -3.74 -10.28 22.83
N LYS A 23 -4.87 -10.36 23.54
CA LYS A 23 -5.84 -9.26 23.63
C LYS A 23 -5.23 -8.01 24.28
N ASN A 24 -4.47 -8.20 25.37
CA ASN A 24 -3.80 -7.11 26.06
C ASN A 24 -2.74 -6.46 25.15
N TYR A 25 -1.94 -7.27 24.46
CA TYR A 25 -0.96 -6.80 23.48
C TYR A 25 -1.62 -5.92 22.41
N ILE A 26 -2.71 -6.39 21.81
CA ILE A 26 -3.45 -5.62 20.80
C ILE A 26 -3.98 -4.31 21.39
N TYR A 27 -4.54 -4.34 22.60
CA TYR A 27 -5.10 -3.16 23.25
C TYR A 27 -4.03 -2.07 23.48
N GLU A 28 -2.91 -2.43 24.10
CA GLU A 28 -1.82 -1.53 24.44
C GLU A 28 -1.15 -0.96 23.18
N GLU A 29 -0.80 -1.84 22.24
CA GLU A 29 0.04 -1.49 21.10
C GLU A 29 -0.74 -0.79 19.98
N SER A 30 -2.06 -0.99 19.89
CA SER A 30 -2.90 -0.25 18.93
C SER A 30 -2.85 1.26 19.19
N GLY A 31 -2.78 1.68 20.46
CA GLY A 31 -2.66 3.10 20.80
C GLY A 31 -1.36 3.72 20.30
N VAL A 32 -0.25 2.99 20.43
CA VAL A 32 1.08 3.41 19.94
C VAL A 32 1.12 3.42 18.42
N ALA A 33 0.63 2.36 17.77
CA ALA A 33 0.60 2.25 16.32
C ALA A 33 -0.26 3.33 15.68
N ASN A 34 -1.44 3.62 16.22
CA ASN A 34 -2.33 4.66 15.71
C ASN A 34 -1.77 6.09 15.87
N LYS A 35 -0.88 6.32 16.85
CA LYS A 35 -0.14 7.59 16.92
C LYS A 35 0.89 7.68 15.79
N ALA A 36 1.66 6.62 15.57
CA ALA A 36 2.66 6.56 14.50
C ALA A 36 2.02 6.68 13.10
N LEU A 37 0.92 5.96 12.83
CA LEU A 37 0.17 6.08 11.57
C LEU A 37 -0.26 7.52 11.29
N ARG A 38 -0.85 8.20 12.28
CA ARG A 38 -1.24 9.61 12.14
C ARG A 38 -0.05 10.53 11.87
N SER A 39 1.10 10.28 12.49
CA SER A 39 2.32 11.05 12.21
C SER A 39 2.82 10.86 10.78
N LEU A 40 2.77 9.64 10.25
CA LEU A 40 3.13 9.35 8.86
C LEU A 40 2.14 9.97 7.87
N GLU A 41 0.85 9.84 8.13
CA GLU A 41 -0.24 10.44 7.34
C GLU A 41 -0.11 11.97 7.26
N ARG A 42 0.08 12.65 8.39
CA ARG A 42 0.32 14.10 8.44
C ARG A 42 1.58 14.53 7.69
N ALA A 43 2.57 13.66 7.61
CA ALA A 43 3.80 13.89 6.86
C ALA A 43 3.68 13.55 5.37
N GLY A 44 2.50 13.10 4.91
CA GLY A 44 2.26 12.71 3.52
C GLY A 44 2.95 11.40 3.11
N ILE A 45 3.29 10.53 4.06
CA ILE A 45 3.95 9.25 3.79
C ILE A 45 2.90 8.16 3.65
N THR A 46 2.77 7.61 2.45
CA THR A 46 1.80 6.55 2.12
C THR A 46 2.43 5.18 1.88
N GLU A 47 3.76 5.09 1.83
CA GLU A 47 4.53 3.89 1.45
C GLU A 47 5.06 3.11 2.67
N TYR A 48 5.78 2.02 2.41
CA TYR A 48 6.46 1.19 3.40
C TYR A 48 5.52 0.66 4.50
N ALA A 49 5.92 0.74 5.77
CA ALA A 49 5.12 0.25 6.89
C ALA A 49 3.73 0.89 6.94
N TYR A 50 3.59 2.17 6.55
CA TYR A 50 2.28 2.81 6.47
C TYR A 50 1.38 2.11 5.45
N GLY A 51 1.85 1.99 4.20
CA GLY A 51 1.06 1.40 3.11
C GLY A 51 0.60 -0.02 3.42
N HIS A 52 1.49 -0.85 3.99
CA HIS A 52 1.13 -2.21 4.41
C HIS A 52 0.08 -2.24 5.52
N ALA A 53 0.24 -1.41 6.56
CA ALA A 53 -0.72 -1.33 7.65
C ALA A 53 -2.07 -0.79 7.16
N TYR A 54 -2.06 0.28 6.38
CA TYR A 54 -3.26 0.91 5.84
C TYR A 54 -4.07 -0.06 4.97
N THR A 55 -3.40 -0.79 4.06
CA THR A 55 -4.05 -1.79 3.19
C THR A 55 -4.74 -2.88 4.01
N PHE A 56 -4.04 -3.43 5.00
CA PHE A 56 -4.61 -4.43 5.92
C PHE A 56 -5.82 -3.87 6.68
N LEU A 57 -5.72 -2.65 7.20
CA LEU A 57 -6.82 -2.04 7.97
C LEU A 57 -8.05 -1.75 7.12
N GLN A 58 -7.86 -1.35 5.85
CA GLN A 58 -8.97 -1.13 4.91
C GLN A 58 -9.65 -2.45 4.52
N THR A 59 -8.85 -3.48 4.21
CA THR A 59 -9.37 -4.76 3.72
C THR A 59 -10.04 -5.58 4.82
N GLU A 60 -9.41 -5.69 6.00
CA GLU A 60 -9.91 -6.55 7.08
C GLU A 60 -10.90 -5.83 8.02
N TYR A 61 -10.80 -4.49 8.12
CA TYR A 61 -11.57 -3.73 9.11
C TYR A 61 -12.28 -2.49 8.55
N GLN A 62 -12.17 -2.18 7.26
CA GLN A 62 -12.71 -0.95 6.67
C GLN A 62 -12.35 0.31 7.47
N SER A 63 -11.12 0.34 8.00
CA SER A 63 -10.67 1.32 8.98
C SER A 63 -9.32 1.91 8.58
N ILE A 64 -9.02 3.10 9.09
CA ILE A 64 -7.70 3.74 8.98
C ILE A 64 -6.89 3.63 10.29
N LYS A 65 -7.44 2.94 11.30
CA LYS A 65 -6.83 2.75 12.62
C LYS A 65 -6.91 1.29 13.03
N PHE A 66 -5.89 0.80 13.72
CA PHE A 66 -5.93 -0.49 14.40
C PHE A 66 -7.04 -0.48 15.45
N PRO A 67 -8.06 -1.35 15.32
CA PRO A 67 -9.14 -1.45 16.29
C PRO A 67 -8.64 -2.09 17.59
N GLN A 68 -9.24 -1.76 18.72
CA GLN A 68 -8.96 -2.48 19.96
C GLN A 68 -9.55 -3.89 19.91
N ALA A 69 -8.99 -4.81 20.70
CA ALA A 69 -9.50 -6.17 20.80
C ALA A 69 -10.91 -6.18 21.42
N VAL A 70 -11.93 -6.45 20.61
CA VAL A 70 -13.31 -6.63 21.09
C VAL A 70 -13.46 -8.02 21.71
N ALA A 71 -14.27 -8.14 22.77
CA ALA A 71 -14.39 -9.35 23.58
C ALA A 71 -14.68 -10.64 22.80
N LYS A 72 -15.46 -10.58 21.71
CA LYS A 72 -15.95 -11.73 20.92
C LYS A 72 -15.25 -11.96 19.57
N ARG A 73 -14.05 -11.40 19.34
CA ARG A 73 -13.32 -11.66 18.08
C ARG A 73 -12.77 -13.09 17.99
N PRO A 74 -12.84 -13.76 16.82
CA PRO A 74 -12.16 -15.03 16.58
C PRO A 74 -10.66 -14.93 16.88
N VAL A 75 -10.07 -16.02 17.38
CA VAL A 75 -8.65 -16.04 17.79
C VAL A 75 -7.74 -15.83 16.58
N GLU A 76 -8.12 -16.36 15.42
CA GLU A 76 -7.42 -16.21 14.15
C GLU A 76 -7.31 -14.73 13.75
N ASP A 77 -8.37 -13.96 13.94
CA ASP A 77 -8.39 -12.52 13.62
C ASP A 77 -7.53 -11.72 14.59
N LEU A 78 -7.55 -12.10 15.88
CA LEU A 78 -6.64 -11.51 16.88
C LEU A 78 -5.18 -11.79 16.52
N ILE A 79 -4.85 -13.01 16.09
CA ILE A 79 -3.50 -13.38 15.66
C ILE A 79 -3.08 -12.59 14.42
N LYS A 80 -3.93 -12.54 13.38
CA LYS A 80 -3.66 -11.75 12.16
C LYS A 80 -3.37 -10.29 12.50
N GLN A 81 -4.23 -9.68 13.32
CA GLN A 81 -4.05 -8.30 13.75
C GLN A 81 -2.74 -8.10 14.51
N ALA A 82 -2.45 -8.97 15.48
CA ALA A 82 -1.24 -8.86 16.29
C ALA A 82 0.04 -9.00 15.45
N LEU A 83 0.05 -9.87 14.43
CA LEU A 83 1.19 -10.02 13.52
C LEU A 83 1.45 -8.75 12.71
N VAL A 84 0.41 -8.16 12.11
CA VAL A 84 0.55 -6.92 11.34
C VAL A 84 0.93 -5.75 12.24
N LEU A 85 0.30 -5.64 13.41
CA LEU A 85 0.62 -4.63 14.42
C LEU A 85 2.08 -4.73 14.88
N HIS A 86 2.54 -5.94 15.21
CA HIS A 86 3.90 -6.20 15.62
C HIS A 86 4.90 -5.84 14.52
N LYS A 87 4.64 -6.26 13.27
CA LYS A 87 5.49 -5.95 12.12
C LYS A 87 5.57 -4.44 11.88
N PHE A 88 4.44 -3.73 11.93
CA PHE A 88 4.40 -2.27 11.80
C PHE A 88 5.25 -1.61 12.90
N LEU A 89 5.05 -2.01 14.16
CA LEU A 89 5.77 -1.42 15.30
C LEU A 89 7.25 -1.79 15.34
N LYS A 90 7.68 -2.87 14.72
CA LYS A 90 9.11 -3.20 14.62
C LYS A 90 9.78 -2.57 13.41
N SER A 91 9.02 -2.04 12.45
CA SER A 91 9.60 -1.42 11.27
C SER A 91 10.31 -0.10 11.59
N PRO A 92 11.54 0.12 11.12
CA PRO A 92 12.19 1.43 11.16
C PRO A 92 11.38 2.51 10.44
N THR A 93 10.63 2.12 9.39
CA THR A 93 9.80 3.03 8.59
C THR A 93 8.46 3.39 9.25
N ARG A 94 8.20 2.93 10.49
CA ARG A 94 7.07 3.40 11.30
C ARG A 94 7.20 4.86 11.74
N TYR A 95 8.41 5.41 11.62
CA TYR A 95 8.71 6.81 11.93
C TYR A 95 8.97 7.59 10.64
N VAL A 96 8.57 8.86 10.64
CA VAL A 96 8.79 9.78 9.50
C VAL A 96 10.27 9.82 9.09
N LYS A 97 11.19 9.95 10.06
CA LYS A 97 12.64 9.96 9.79
C LYS A 97 13.10 8.66 9.11
N GLY A 98 12.66 7.50 9.60
CA GLY A 98 13.04 6.20 9.05
C GLY A 98 12.47 5.97 7.65
N ALA A 99 11.22 6.36 7.41
CA ALA A 99 10.60 6.29 6.08
C ALA A 99 11.30 7.19 5.06
N ARG A 100 11.67 8.42 5.45
CA ARG A 100 12.46 9.32 4.58
C ARG A 100 13.84 8.77 4.27
N ALA A 101 14.52 8.17 5.26
CA ALA A 101 15.82 7.53 5.06
C ALA A 101 15.73 6.34 4.11
N ALA A 102 14.71 5.48 4.26
CA ALA A 102 14.46 4.37 3.35
C ALA A 102 14.24 4.85 1.91
N ARG A 103 13.46 5.92 1.74
CA ARG A 103 13.23 6.55 0.43
C ARG A 103 14.51 7.10 -0.18
N ALA A 104 15.35 7.77 0.61
CA ALA A 104 16.63 8.28 0.13
C ALA A 104 17.55 7.14 -0.34
N ALA A 105 17.67 6.06 0.45
CA ALA A 105 18.47 4.89 0.09
C ALA A 105 17.93 4.18 -1.16
N GLN A 106 16.61 4.12 -1.34
CA GLN A 106 16.01 3.57 -2.55
C GLN A 106 16.38 4.41 -3.79
N ILE A 107 16.26 5.74 -3.71
CA ILE A 107 16.63 6.64 -4.79
C ILE A 107 18.12 6.50 -5.13
N GLU A 108 18.99 6.41 -4.12
CA GLU A 108 20.42 6.22 -4.30
C GLU A 108 20.74 4.88 -4.99
N GLY A 109 20.09 3.79 -4.55
CA GLY A 109 20.23 2.48 -5.19
C GLY A 109 19.77 2.49 -6.66
N ILE A 110 18.67 3.18 -6.97
CA ILE A 110 18.20 3.33 -8.36
C ILE A 110 19.20 4.12 -9.21
N LYS A 111 19.77 5.21 -8.67
CA LYS A 111 20.82 5.97 -9.38
C LYS A 111 22.03 5.10 -9.68
N MET A 112 22.51 4.33 -8.71
CA MET A 112 23.62 3.40 -8.88
C MET A 112 23.32 2.35 -9.96
N LEU A 113 22.10 1.82 -10.02
CA LEU A 113 21.71 0.84 -11.03
C LEU A 113 21.62 1.47 -12.44
N ASN A 114 21.12 2.71 -12.54
CA ASN A 114 21.13 3.49 -13.78
C ASN A 114 22.55 3.79 -14.27
N GLU A 115 23.49 4.11 -13.38
CA GLU A 115 24.91 4.31 -13.71
C GLU A 115 25.59 3.02 -14.21
N LEU A 116 25.11 1.85 -13.76
CA LEU A 116 25.54 0.53 -14.23
C LEU A 116 24.87 0.11 -15.55
N GLY A 117 24.06 0.99 -16.16
CA GLY A 117 23.40 0.75 -17.45
C GLY A 117 22.06 0.01 -17.35
N TYR A 118 21.55 -0.27 -16.15
CA TYR A 118 20.20 -0.80 -15.97
C TYR A 118 19.21 0.36 -15.97
N THR A 119 18.33 0.46 -16.97
CA THR A 119 17.27 1.48 -16.97
C THR A 119 16.19 1.10 -15.96
N ILE A 120 16.26 1.70 -14.77
CA ILE A 120 15.23 1.56 -13.73
C ILE A 120 14.54 2.91 -13.59
N SER A 121 13.36 3.00 -14.17
CA SER A 121 12.42 4.09 -13.94
C SER A 121 12.03 4.13 -12.47
N THR A 122 12.09 5.30 -11.84
CA THR A 122 11.61 5.50 -10.47
C THR A 122 10.09 5.34 -10.44
N ASP A 123 9.61 4.31 -9.72
CA ASP A 123 8.18 4.08 -9.46
C ASP A 123 7.43 5.36 -9.04
N SER A 124 8.08 6.31 -8.36
CA SER A 124 7.43 7.56 -7.98
C SER A 124 7.06 8.46 -9.16
N ASP A 125 7.79 8.40 -10.27
CA ASP A 125 7.50 9.21 -11.46
C ASP A 125 6.51 8.51 -12.38
N ARG A 126 6.60 7.17 -12.49
CA ARG A 126 5.55 6.33 -13.11
C ARG A 126 4.22 6.47 -12.36
N LEU A 127 4.21 6.32 -11.04
CA LEU A 127 3.01 6.50 -10.21
C LEU A 127 2.50 7.95 -10.21
N ARG A 128 3.38 8.96 -10.29
CA ARG A 128 2.96 10.37 -10.45
C ARG A 128 2.35 10.62 -11.82
N ARG A 129 2.91 10.06 -12.88
CA ARG A 129 2.36 10.14 -14.25
C ARG A 129 0.99 9.48 -14.32
N VAL A 130 0.89 8.24 -13.83
CA VAL A 130 -0.38 7.50 -13.70
C VAL A 130 -1.39 8.28 -12.86
N SER A 131 -0.98 8.82 -11.71
CA SER A 131 -1.88 9.62 -10.85
C SER A 131 -2.28 10.96 -11.47
N ARG A 132 -1.44 11.57 -12.32
CA ARG A 132 -1.74 12.81 -13.04
C ARG A 132 -2.75 12.56 -14.16
N LEU A 133 -2.53 11.50 -14.94
CA LEU A 133 -3.40 11.10 -16.05
C LEU A 133 -4.76 10.57 -15.56
N LEU A 134 -4.79 9.90 -14.41
CA LEU A 134 -6.04 9.44 -13.77
C LEU A 134 -6.68 10.49 -12.86
N GLY A 135 -5.98 11.58 -12.53
CA GLY A 135 -6.38 12.53 -11.48
C GLY A 135 -7.15 13.75 -11.97
N ASN A 136 -7.16 14.03 -13.28
CA ASN A 136 -7.80 15.23 -13.83
C ASN A 136 -9.32 15.11 -13.99
N ASP A 137 -9.86 13.89 -14.02
CA ASP A 137 -11.30 13.66 -13.92
C ASP A 137 -11.56 12.55 -12.91
N GLY A 138 -12.47 12.81 -11.98
CA GLY A 138 -12.89 11.91 -10.90
C GLY A 138 -13.61 10.65 -11.38
N LEU A 139 -13.00 9.89 -12.29
CA LEU A 139 -13.49 8.62 -12.77
C LEU A 139 -13.33 7.60 -11.67
N LYS A 140 -14.48 7.25 -11.08
CA LYS A 140 -14.67 6.21 -10.07
C LYS A 140 -14.48 4.83 -10.72
N PHE A 141 -13.28 4.54 -11.20
CA PHE A 141 -12.96 3.19 -11.66
C PHE A 141 -12.92 2.27 -10.44
N THR A 142 -13.78 1.26 -10.44
CA THR A 142 -13.81 0.20 -9.45
C THR A 142 -12.53 -0.65 -9.57
N GLY A 143 -12.14 -1.29 -8.47
CA GLY A 143 -10.76 -1.78 -8.22
C GLY A 143 -10.08 -2.55 -9.35
N THR A 144 -10.80 -3.39 -10.10
CA THR A 144 -10.23 -4.17 -11.21
C THR A 144 -9.91 -3.31 -12.44
N ILE A 145 -10.86 -2.46 -12.86
CA ILE A 145 -10.70 -1.57 -14.03
C ILE A 145 -9.56 -0.59 -13.79
N ARG A 146 -9.44 -0.10 -12.55
CA ARG A 146 -8.36 0.82 -12.17
C ARG A 146 -6.99 0.16 -12.30
N TYR A 147 -6.85 -1.10 -11.86
CA TYR A 147 -5.57 -1.80 -11.91
C TYR A 147 -5.11 -2.06 -13.35
N GLU A 148 -6.02 -2.53 -14.19
CA GLU A 148 -5.71 -2.79 -15.61
C GLU A 148 -5.44 -1.50 -16.40
N LEU A 149 -6.12 -0.39 -16.09
CA LEU A 149 -5.78 0.93 -16.65
C LEU A 149 -4.39 1.40 -16.19
N MET A 150 -4.04 1.16 -14.92
CA MET A 150 -2.73 1.53 -14.40
C MET A 150 -1.61 0.76 -15.11
N GLU A 151 -1.78 -0.54 -15.34
CA GLU A 151 -0.83 -1.33 -16.12
C GLU A 151 -0.73 -0.87 -17.58
N ALA A 152 -1.86 -0.54 -18.21
CA ALA A 152 -1.86 -0.04 -19.59
C ALA A 152 -1.15 1.33 -19.70
N ILE A 153 -1.41 2.26 -18.78
CA ILE A 153 -0.72 3.55 -18.73
C ILE A 153 0.77 3.36 -18.45
N ASP A 154 1.15 2.42 -17.58
CA ASP A 154 2.55 2.10 -17.32
C ASP A 154 3.24 1.52 -18.56
N SER A 155 2.55 0.67 -19.33
CA SER A 155 3.09 0.10 -20.58
C SER A 155 3.39 1.14 -21.66
N THR A 156 2.66 2.26 -21.68
CA THR A 156 2.94 3.38 -22.60
C THR A 156 4.15 4.23 -22.17
N TYR A 157 4.72 4.01 -20.97
CA TYR A 157 5.86 4.81 -20.50
C TYR A 157 7.12 4.60 -21.35
N ASP A 158 7.29 3.38 -21.87
CA ASP A 158 8.42 3.02 -22.72
C ASP A 158 8.06 3.13 -24.23
N SER A 159 6.86 3.65 -24.55
CA SER A 159 6.37 3.87 -25.92
C SER A 159 6.75 5.25 -26.48
N GLN A 160 6.46 5.50 -27.76
CA GLN A 160 6.61 6.84 -28.36
C GLN A 160 5.47 7.81 -28.00
N LEU A 161 4.46 7.36 -27.25
CA LEU A 161 3.31 8.19 -26.90
C LEU A 161 3.64 9.28 -25.89
N THR A 162 3.14 10.48 -26.19
CA THR A 162 3.13 11.62 -25.28
C THR A 162 2.00 11.53 -24.25
N ASP A 163 2.16 12.20 -23.11
CA ASP A 163 1.11 12.27 -22.07
C ASP A 163 -0.23 12.83 -22.59
N GLN A 164 -0.20 13.72 -23.61
CA GLN A 164 -1.42 14.25 -24.23
C GLN A 164 -2.17 13.19 -25.04
N GLU A 165 -1.46 12.31 -25.74
CA GLU A 165 -2.07 11.23 -26.52
C GLU A 165 -2.70 10.19 -25.59
N VAL A 166 -2.03 9.86 -24.48
CA VAL A 166 -2.57 8.95 -23.46
C VAL A 166 -3.81 9.56 -22.78
N GLN A 167 -3.80 10.86 -22.46
CA GLN A 167 -4.97 11.54 -21.89
C GLN A 167 -6.15 11.54 -22.86
N LEU A 168 -5.91 11.82 -24.15
CA LEU A 168 -6.96 11.79 -25.17
C LEU A 168 -7.62 10.41 -25.27
N MET A 169 -6.85 9.33 -25.16
CA MET A 169 -7.40 7.97 -25.16
C MET A 169 -8.30 7.71 -23.93
N ILE A 170 -7.87 8.17 -22.75
CA ILE A 170 -8.67 8.07 -21.51
C ILE A 170 -9.97 8.87 -21.65
N ASP A 171 -9.92 10.08 -22.19
CA ASP A 171 -11.08 10.96 -22.35
C ASP A 171 -12.10 10.38 -23.35
N ARG A 172 -11.64 9.75 -24.44
CA ARG A 172 -12.49 9.05 -25.42
C ARG A 172 -13.19 7.84 -24.81
N TYR A 173 -12.54 7.13 -23.89
CA TYR A 173 -13.19 6.06 -23.14
C TYR A 173 -14.21 6.61 -22.13
N ALA A 174 -13.85 7.67 -21.40
CA ALA A 174 -14.72 8.31 -20.41
C ALA A 174 -16.00 8.90 -21.04
N SER A 175 -15.92 9.39 -22.28
CA SER A 175 -17.05 9.90 -23.05
C SER A 175 -17.90 8.79 -23.71
N GLY A 176 -17.43 7.54 -23.67
CA GLY A 176 -18.08 6.39 -24.32
C GLY A 176 -17.84 6.28 -25.82
N GLU A 177 -16.89 7.04 -26.38
CA GLU A 177 -16.52 7.00 -27.80
C GLU A 177 -15.81 5.70 -28.18
N ILE A 178 -15.02 5.14 -27.25
CA ILE A 178 -14.32 3.86 -27.42
C ILE A 178 -14.65 2.91 -26.27
N THR A 179 -14.62 1.60 -26.55
CA THR A 179 -14.81 0.57 -25.53
C THR A 179 -13.55 0.38 -24.70
N TYR A 180 -13.70 -0.26 -23.54
CA TYR A 180 -12.60 -0.62 -22.66
C TYR A 180 -11.53 -1.48 -23.37
N ASP A 181 -11.96 -2.52 -24.09
CA ASP A 181 -11.05 -3.41 -24.81
C ASP A 181 -10.23 -2.64 -25.87
N ARG A 182 -10.86 -1.64 -26.51
CA ARG A 182 -10.22 -0.81 -27.51
C ARG A 182 -9.18 0.13 -26.90
N LEU A 183 -9.48 0.71 -25.74
CA LEU A 183 -8.54 1.53 -24.97
C LEU A 183 -7.27 0.73 -24.62
N ILE A 184 -7.44 -0.48 -24.10
CA ILE A 184 -6.32 -1.34 -23.69
C ILE A 184 -5.51 -1.80 -24.91
N GLU A 185 -6.17 -2.13 -26.03
CA GLU A 185 -5.51 -2.47 -27.29
C GLU A 185 -4.68 -1.31 -27.84
N ASP A 186 -5.25 -0.10 -27.89
CA ASP A 186 -4.57 1.10 -28.41
C ASP A 186 -3.38 1.50 -27.52
N MET A 187 -3.46 1.32 -26.20
CA MET A 187 -2.34 1.60 -25.27
C MET A 187 -1.22 0.54 -25.34
N ARG A 188 -1.55 -0.72 -25.66
CA ARG A 188 -0.56 -1.81 -25.72
C ARG A 188 0.18 -1.92 -27.06
N ASN A 189 -0.41 -1.38 -28.13
CA ASN A 189 0.12 -1.46 -29.49
C ASN A 189 0.86 -0.19 -29.94
N ALA A 190 1.06 0.76 -29.03
CA ALA A 190 1.73 2.03 -29.28
C ALA A 190 3.15 2.06 -28.68
#